data_AF-A0A094DH59-F1
#
_entry.id   AF-A0A094DH59-F1
#
_cell.length_a   1.000
_cell.length_b   1.000
_cell.length_c   1.000
_cell.angle_alpha   90.00
_cell.angle_beta   90.00
_cell.angle_gamma   90.00
#
_symmetry.space_group_name_H-M   'P 1'
#
loop_
_entity.id
_entity.type
_entity.pdbx_description
1 polymer ?
#
loop_
_entity_poly.entity_id
_entity_poly.type
_entity_poly.pdbx_seq_one_letter_code
_entity_poly.pdbx_strand_id
1 'polypeptide(L)'
;MSMPTSDETDAICQLVGEKLEQYAAPAKIIVYGGSIERTQELSKALGCHQYYREVGDREEKGAIMERWQRGDGRLIVATNAFGLGIDAPDVRVVIHAGIHAGDIYQMRSYSQESGRGGRDGERSEAIVVMPAGRQEELQKKIARAKARTQPWKIQSRVMRPWETKQVDVMRQWETKQVEWEKMERFLSDSRCRCIYLDSEMDDRQDRKRCDGGEKRYNISEKNDAITEGLDVNQAIHRRRKSESRAGNTRRAQEAGSAAA
;
A
#
# COMPACT_ATOMS: atom_id res chain seq x y z
N MET A 1 -3.81 13.38 13.23
CA MET A 1 -3.38 12.38 12.21
C MET A 1 -1.87 12.38 12.23
N SER A 2 -1.25 11.25 12.56
CA SER A 2 0.22 11.16 12.60
C SER A 2 0.73 11.10 11.18
N MET A 3 1.63 12.01 10.80
CA MET A 3 2.32 11.94 9.51
C MET A 3 3.06 10.59 9.42
N PRO A 4 3.07 9.93 8.26
CA PRO A 4 3.97 8.79 8.04
C PRO A 4 5.41 9.25 8.27
N THR A 5 6.22 8.41 8.92
CA THR A 5 7.62 8.71 9.22
C THR A 5 8.43 8.66 7.92
N SER A 6 9.55 9.39 7.86
CA SER A 6 10.51 9.35 6.73
C SER A 6 10.83 7.92 6.26
N ASP A 7 10.85 6.98 7.20
CA ASP A 7 11.18 5.59 6.98
C ASP A 7 10.19 4.87 6.04
N GLU A 8 8.89 5.21 6.07
CA GLU A 8 7.90 4.61 5.15
C GLU A 8 8.14 5.11 3.72
N THR A 9 8.40 6.41 3.56
CA THR A 9 8.70 7.03 2.27
C THR A 9 9.95 6.42 1.66
N ASP A 10 11.01 6.24 2.45
CA ASP A 10 12.26 5.63 2.01
C ASP A 10 12.05 4.17 1.57
N ALA A 11 11.27 3.39 2.34
CA ALA A 11 10.94 2.01 1.98
C ALA A 11 10.14 1.92 0.66
N ILE A 12 9.20 2.85 0.44
CA ILE A 12 8.45 2.93 -0.82
C ILE A 12 9.39 3.30 -1.98
N CYS A 13 10.30 4.25 -1.77
CA CYS A 13 11.29 4.63 -2.79
C CYS A 13 12.18 3.46 -3.18
N GLN A 14 12.68 2.70 -2.20
CA GLN A 14 13.45 1.49 -2.45
C GLN A 14 12.64 0.46 -3.23
N LEU A 15 11.42 0.15 -2.78
CA LEU A 15 10.53 -0.80 -3.45
C LEU A 15 10.26 -0.39 -4.90
N VAL A 16 10.00 0.89 -5.16
CA VAL A 16 9.77 1.39 -6.52
C VAL A 16 11.03 1.23 -7.37
N GLY A 17 12.21 1.54 -6.84
CA GLY A 17 13.50 1.32 -7.52
C GLY A 17 13.70 -0.14 -7.94
N GLU A 18 13.52 -1.07 -7.01
CA GLU A 18 13.60 -2.51 -7.28
C GLU A 18 12.62 -2.95 -8.37
N LYS A 19 11.40 -2.41 -8.35
CA LYS A 19 10.38 -2.75 -9.37
C LYS A 19 10.68 -2.13 -10.74
N LEU A 20 11.28 -0.95 -10.80
CA LEU A 20 11.72 -0.33 -12.05
C LEU A 20 12.89 -1.08 -12.70
N GLU A 21 13.72 -1.75 -11.90
CA GLU A 21 14.78 -2.66 -12.36
C GLU A 21 14.21 -4.02 -12.79
N GLN A 22 13.29 -4.59 -11.98
CA GLN A 22 12.63 -5.86 -12.29
C GLN A 22 11.81 -5.79 -13.58
N TYR A 23 11.13 -4.66 -13.82
CA TYR A 23 10.28 -4.45 -14.99
C TYR A 23 10.88 -3.38 -15.91
N ALA A 24 11.59 -3.82 -16.94
CA ALA A 24 12.20 -2.95 -17.93
C ALA A 24 11.16 -2.17 -18.77
N ALA A 25 11.59 -1.06 -19.39
CA ALA A 25 10.74 -0.30 -20.30
C ALA A 25 10.14 -1.20 -21.41
N PRO A 26 8.85 -0.99 -21.80
CA PRO A 26 8.00 0.16 -21.50
C PRO A 26 7.18 0.07 -20.20
N ALA A 27 7.40 -0.95 -19.36
CA ALA A 27 6.59 -1.21 -18.17
C ALA A 27 6.33 0.01 -17.28
N LYS A 28 5.06 0.25 -16.96
CA LYS A 28 4.62 1.37 -16.12
C LYS A 28 4.30 0.94 -14.69
N ILE A 29 4.47 1.86 -13.75
CA ILE A 29 4.19 1.70 -12.33
C ILE A 29 3.27 2.82 -11.85
N ILE A 30 2.25 2.44 -11.09
CA ILE A 30 1.33 3.37 -10.41
C ILE A 30 1.53 3.22 -8.90
N VAL A 31 1.67 4.34 -8.20
CA VAL A 31 1.71 4.38 -6.73
C VAL A 31 0.50 5.17 -6.23
N TYR A 32 -0.42 4.51 -5.56
CA TYR A 32 -1.57 5.17 -4.93
C TYR A 32 -1.24 5.67 -3.53
N GLY A 33 -1.28 6.99 -3.35
CA GLY A 33 -1.23 7.67 -2.06
C GLY A 33 -2.64 7.80 -1.46
N GLY A 34 -2.73 7.68 -0.13
CA GLY A 34 -4.00 7.78 0.60
C GLY A 34 -4.47 9.20 0.92
N SER A 35 -3.73 10.23 0.50
CA SER A 35 -4.12 11.64 0.58
C SER A 35 -3.36 12.45 -0.47
N ILE A 36 -3.78 13.70 -0.68
CA ILE A 36 -3.09 14.64 -1.59
C ILE A 36 -1.69 14.94 -1.06
N GLU A 37 -1.58 15.23 0.24
CA GLU A 37 -0.30 15.53 0.90
C GLU A 37 0.67 14.35 0.76
N ARG A 38 0.18 13.12 0.96
CA ARG A 38 0.98 11.91 0.81
C ARG A 38 1.42 11.68 -0.63
N THR A 39 0.54 11.98 -1.60
CA THR A 39 0.84 11.89 -3.03
C THR A 39 1.92 12.89 -3.44
N GLN A 40 1.85 14.12 -2.94
CA GLN A 40 2.86 15.15 -3.17
C GLN A 40 4.21 14.80 -2.55
N GLU A 41 4.21 14.27 -1.32
CA GLU A 41 5.43 13.83 -0.64
C GLU A 41 6.14 12.71 -1.42
N LEU A 42 5.40 11.66 -1.77
CA LEU A 42 5.93 10.50 -2.49
C LEU A 42 6.41 10.86 -3.89
N SER A 43 5.64 11.66 -4.65
CA SER A 43 6.06 12.08 -5.99
C SER A 43 7.31 12.95 -5.97
N LYS A 44 7.45 13.82 -4.97
CA LYS A 44 8.66 14.62 -4.77
C LYS A 44 9.86 13.74 -4.43
N ALA A 45 9.69 12.75 -3.57
CA ALA A 45 10.77 11.82 -3.20
C ALA A 45 11.20 10.93 -4.39
N LEU A 46 10.24 10.49 -5.20
CA LEU A 46 10.44 9.64 -6.37
C LEU A 46 10.86 10.41 -7.64
N GLY A 47 10.69 11.74 -7.66
CA GLY A 47 11.01 12.58 -8.81
C GLY A 47 10.15 12.27 -10.04
N CYS A 48 8.85 12.03 -9.85
CA CYS A 48 7.95 11.59 -10.94
C CYS A 48 6.67 12.43 -11.04
N HIS A 49 5.83 12.09 -12.03
CA HIS A 49 4.52 12.73 -12.19
C HIS A 49 3.63 12.44 -10.98
N GLN A 50 2.71 13.38 -10.71
CA GLN A 50 1.69 13.25 -9.69
C GLN A 50 0.29 13.51 -10.24
N TYR A 51 -0.73 12.82 -9.70
CA TYR A 51 -2.11 13.03 -10.10
C TYR A 51 -3.10 12.99 -8.94
N TYR A 52 -3.86 14.07 -8.74
CA TYR A 52 -4.92 14.16 -7.73
C TYR A 52 -5.99 15.19 -8.16
N ARG A 53 -7.07 15.33 -7.39
CA ARG A 53 -8.24 16.13 -7.80
C ARG A 53 -7.93 17.60 -8.04
N GLU A 54 -6.98 18.19 -7.32
CA GLU A 54 -6.60 19.60 -7.40
C GLU A 54 -5.27 19.81 -8.15
N VAL A 55 -4.78 18.80 -8.88
CA VAL A 55 -3.57 18.95 -9.69
C VAL A 55 -3.89 19.79 -10.93
N GLY A 56 -3.79 21.10 -10.80
CA GLY A 56 -4.03 22.02 -11.92
C GLY A 56 -5.46 21.99 -12.47
N ASP A 57 -5.62 22.61 -13.63
CA ASP A 57 -6.86 22.63 -14.39
C ASP A 57 -7.07 21.34 -15.22
N ARG A 58 -8.10 21.34 -16.07
CA ARG A 58 -8.44 20.17 -16.89
C ARG A 58 -7.39 19.89 -17.96
N GLU A 59 -6.79 20.93 -18.55
CA GLU A 59 -5.78 20.80 -19.60
C GLU A 59 -4.48 20.28 -19.01
N GLU A 60 -4.08 20.79 -17.84
CA GLU A 60 -2.89 20.33 -17.11
C GLU A 60 -3.00 18.86 -16.72
N LYS A 61 -4.15 18.41 -16.23
CA LYS A 61 -4.41 16.97 -15.95
C LYS A 61 -4.32 16.12 -17.20
N GLY A 62 -4.93 16.58 -18.30
CA GLY A 62 -4.87 15.89 -19.59
C GLY A 62 -3.42 15.73 -20.06
N ALA A 63 -2.63 16.79 -19.96
CA ALA A 63 -1.23 16.78 -20.35
C ALA A 63 -0.37 15.86 -19.46
N ILE A 64 -0.60 15.81 -18.14
CA ILE A 64 0.09 14.86 -17.24
C ILE A 64 -0.23 13.41 -17.65
N MET A 65 -1.51 13.09 -17.87
CA MET A 65 -1.94 11.75 -18.27
C MET A 65 -1.34 11.36 -19.62
N GLU A 66 -1.39 12.26 -20.61
CA GLU A 66 -0.87 12.03 -21.95
C GLU A 66 0.66 11.80 -21.94
N ARG A 67 1.42 12.60 -21.19
CA ARG A 67 2.87 12.42 -21.03
C ARG A 67 3.20 11.05 -20.45
N TRP A 68 2.57 10.68 -19.35
CA TRP A 68 2.79 9.38 -18.71
C TRP A 68 2.39 8.21 -19.62
N GLN A 69 1.25 8.31 -20.33
CA GLN A 69 0.82 7.27 -21.28
C GLN A 69 1.81 7.08 -22.44
N ARG A 70 2.37 8.17 -22.96
CA ARG A 70 3.41 8.17 -24.00
C ARG A 70 4.78 7.67 -23.52
N GLY A 71 4.94 7.42 -22.23
CA GLY A 71 6.19 6.93 -21.65
C GLY A 71 7.20 8.03 -21.28
N ASP A 72 6.77 9.29 -21.23
CA ASP A 72 7.55 10.35 -20.58
C ASP A 72 7.52 10.12 -19.07
N GLY A 73 8.43 9.28 -18.60
CA GLY A 73 8.40 8.69 -17.27
C GLY A 73 7.53 7.43 -17.20
N ARG A 74 8.03 6.42 -16.48
CA ARG A 74 7.33 5.14 -16.27
C ARG A 74 6.51 5.11 -14.98
N LEU A 75 6.67 6.13 -14.14
CA LEU A 75 6.16 6.17 -12.78
C LEU A 75 5.20 7.35 -12.61
N ILE A 76 4.08 7.10 -11.93
CA ILE A 76 3.15 8.14 -11.49
C ILE A 76 2.67 7.82 -10.07
N VAL A 77 2.62 8.85 -9.23
CA VAL A 77 2.01 8.77 -7.91
C VAL A 77 0.66 9.46 -7.97
N ALA A 78 -0.38 8.86 -7.40
CA ALA A 78 -1.71 9.44 -7.51
C ALA A 78 -2.63 9.14 -6.34
N THR A 79 -3.70 9.91 -6.20
CA THR A 79 -4.87 9.49 -5.40
C THR A 79 -5.86 8.70 -6.25
N ASN A 80 -6.94 8.23 -5.65
CA ASN A 80 -8.06 7.56 -6.34
C ASN A 80 -8.68 8.36 -7.51
N ALA A 81 -8.42 9.67 -7.59
CA ALA A 81 -8.80 10.51 -8.73
C ALA A 81 -8.17 10.03 -10.04
N PHE A 82 -7.03 9.35 -9.97
CA PHE A 82 -6.38 8.72 -11.11
C PHE A 82 -7.08 7.42 -11.46
N GLY A 83 -8.24 7.54 -12.12
CA GLY A 83 -9.02 6.37 -12.45
C GLY A 83 -10.02 6.41 -13.59
N LEU A 84 -10.56 7.59 -13.91
CA LEU A 84 -11.50 7.77 -15.02
C LEU A 84 -10.73 7.79 -16.34
N GLY A 85 -10.85 6.72 -17.14
CA GLY A 85 -10.35 6.70 -18.53
C GLY A 85 -8.87 6.38 -18.72
N ILE A 86 -8.19 5.82 -17.71
CA ILE A 86 -6.83 5.28 -17.92
C ILE A 86 -6.94 3.98 -18.72
N ASP A 87 -6.34 3.99 -19.91
CA ASP A 87 -6.09 2.82 -20.72
C ASP A 87 -4.59 2.70 -21.00
N ALA A 88 -3.88 2.09 -20.06
CA ALA A 88 -2.44 1.83 -20.15
C ALA A 88 -2.23 0.32 -20.03
N PRO A 89 -2.18 -0.42 -21.15
CA PRO A 89 -2.16 -1.88 -21.12
C PRO A 89 -0.89 -2.44 -20.46
N ASP A 90 0.19 -1.67 -20.46
CA ASP A 90 1.55 -2.01 -20.03
C ASP A 90 1.87 -1.67 -18.57
N VAL A 91 0.86 -1.43 -17.73
CA VAL A 91 1.05 -1.28 -16.27
C VAL A 91 1.45 -2.63 -15.67
N ARG A 92 2.63 -2.69 -15.07
CA ARG A 92 3.18 -3.91 -14.45
C ARG A 92 3.06 -3.93 -12.94
N VAL A 93 3.08 -2.76 -12.30
CA VAL A 93 3.04 -2.69 -10.83
C VAL A 93 2.07 -1.61 -10.38
N VAL A 94 1.18 -1.98 -9.46
CA VAL A 94 0.29 -1.06 -8.75
C VAL A 94 0.59 -1.15 -7.26
N ILE A 95 1.08 -0.07 -6.66
CA ILE A 95 1.49 -0.01 -5.25
C ILE A 95 0.50 0.85 -4.47
N HIS A 96 0.03 0.37 -3.33
CA HIS A 96 -0.86 1.10 -2.44
C HIS A 96 -0.08 1.53 -1.19
N ALA A 97 0.22 2.82 -1.09
CA ALA A 97 1.16 3.45 -0.15
C ALA A 97 0.47 4.41 0.83
N GLY A 98 -0.65 3.99 1.42
CA GLY A 98 -1.49 4.89 2.21
C GLY A 98 -2.60 4.25 3.02
N ILE A 99 -2.46 2.97 3.42
CA ILE A 99 -3.52 2.27 4.19
C ILE A 99 -3.79 2.92 5.55
N HIS A 100 -3.01 3.92 5.97
CA HIS A 100 -3.27 4.65 7.22
C HIS A 100 -4.30 5.79 7.06
N ALA A 101 -4.54 6.28 5.84
CA ALA A 101 -5.06 7.63 5.62
C ALA A 101 -6.52 7.76 5.17
N GLY A 102 -7.28 6.69 4.94
CA GLY A 102 -8.72 6.82 4.64
C GLY A 102 -9.19 6.12 3.37
N ASP A 103 -8.34 6.08 2.35
CA ASP A 103 -8.82 5.77 0.99
C ASP A 103 -8.65 4.29 0.59
N ILE A 104 -7.64 3.59 1.11
CA ILE A 104 -7.43 2.13 0.92
C ILE A 104 -8.15 1.31 2.01
N TYR A 105 -9.33 1.77 2.45
CA TYR A 105 -10.17 1.01 3.40
C TYR A 105 -11.34 0.28 2.75
N GLN A 106 -11.56 0.48 1.45
CA GLN A 106 -12.65 -0.15 0.72
C GLN A 106 -12.08 -1.20 -0.23
N MET A 107 -12.56 -2.44 -0.09
CA MET A 107 -12.16 -3.55 -0.96
C MET A 107 -12.46 -3.23 -2.43
N ARG A 108 -13.56 -2.53 -2.69
CA ARG A 108 -13.95 -2.09 -4.03
C ARG A 108 -12.92 -1.18 -4.68
N SER A 109 -12.46 -0.15 -3.97
CA SER A 109 -11.44 0.78 -4.48
C SER A 109 -10.15 0.04 -4.81
N TYR A 110 -9.66 -0.77 -3.87
CA TYR A 110 -8.48 -1.61 -4.09
C TYR A 110 -8.64 -2.52 -5.32
N SER A 111 -9.80 -3.16 -5.48
CA SER A 111 -10.04 -4.08 -6.60
C SER A 111 -10.02 -3.35 -7.94
N GLN A 112 -10.61 -2.15 -8.02
CA GLN A 112 -10.57 -1.34 -9.25
C GLN A 112 -9.17 -0.79 -9.56
N GLU A 113 -8.46 -0.33 -8.54
CA GLU A 113 -7.12 0.24 -8.65
C GLU A 113 -6.09 -0.81 -9.06
N SER A 114 -6.08 -1.96 -8.36
CA SER A 114 -5.20 -3.09 -8.67
C SER A 114 -5.48 -3.70 -10.05
N GLY A 115 -6.74 -3.73 -10.49
CA GLY A 115 -7.16 -4.18 -11.82
C GLY A 115 -6.68 -3.32 -12.99
N ARG A 116 -5.91 -2.26 -12.75
CA ARG A 116 -5.23 -1.50 -13.81
C ARG A 116 -3.99 -2.18 -14.35
N GLY A 117 -3.37 -3.07 -13.56
CA GLY A 117 -2.18 -3.80 -13.98
C GLY A 117 -2.50 -4.95 -14.93
N GLY A 118 -1.65 -5.16 -15.95
CA GLY A 118 -1.67 -6.37 -16.78
C GLY A 118 -2.84 -6.48 -17.75
N ARG A 119 -3.36 -5.36 -18.26
CA ARG A 119 -4.49 -5.37 -19.21
C ARG A 119 -4.14 -5.93 -20.60
N ASP A 120 -2.85 -6.02 -20.91
CA ASP A 120 -2.32 -6.77 -22.06
C ASP A 120 -2.27 -8.29 -21.82
N GLY A 121 -2.63 -8.77 -20.63
CA GLY A 121 -2.56 -10.18 -20.24
C GLY A 121 -1.19 -10.61 -19.71
N GLU A 122 -0.20 -9.71 -19.70
CA GLU A 122 1.13 -10.00 -19.17
C GLU A 122 1.15 -9.90 -17.64
N ARG A 123 2.14 -10.57 -17.03
CA ARG A 123 2.26 -10.64 -15.58
C ARG A 123 2.36 -9.25 -14.95
N SER A 124 1.49 -8.97 -13.99
CA SER A 124 1.50 -7.75 -13.17
C SER A 124 1.51 -8.07 -11.66
N GLU A 125 1.83 -7.07 -10.84
CA GLU A 125 1.85 -7.15 -9.38
C GLU A 125 1.02 -6.03 -8.76
N ALA A 126 0.12 -6.41 -7.83
CA ALA A 126 -0.57 -5.47 -6.95
C ALA A 126 0.04 -5.58 -5.54
N ILE A 127 0.66 -4.50 -5.08
CA ILE A 127 1.41 -4.44 -3.82
C ILE A 127 0.69 -3.52 -2.86
N VAL A 128 0.66 -3.91 -1.60
CA VAL A 128 0.05 -3.17 -0.52
C VAL A 128 1.11 -2.95 0.56
N VAL A 129 1.49 -1.70 0.79
CA VAL A 129 2.53 -1.33 1.76
C VAL A 129 1.88 -1.08 3.11
N MET A 130 2.37 -1.79 4.13
CA MET A 130 1.88 -1.66 5.50
C MET A 130 3.04 -1.75 6.49
N PRO A 131 2.87 -1.23 7.72
CA PRO A 131 3.87 -1.33 8.76
C PRO A 131 4.16 -2.79 9.10
N ALA A 132 5.41 -3.04 9.45
CA ALA A 132 5.85 -4.33 9.98
C ALA A 132 4.94 -4.76 11.16
N GLY A 133 4.62 -6.05 11.23
CA GLY A 133 3.77 -6.63 12.27
C GLY A 133 2.26 -6.35 12.13
N ARG A 134 1.82 -5.41 11.29
CA ARG A 134 0.37 -5.12 11.11
C ARG A 134 -0.39 -6.35 10.60
N GLN A 135 0.20 -7.13 9.70
CA GLN A 135 -0.40 -8.36 9.20
C GLN A 135 -0.63 -9.39 10.32
N GLU A 136 0.37 -9.60 11.18
CA GLU A 136 0.28 -10.52 12.32
C GLU A 136 -0.74 -10.05 13.36
N GLU A 137 -0.82 -8.75 13.60
CA GLU A 137 -1.82 -8.14 14.47
C GLU A 137 -3.23 -8.45 13.95
N LEU A 138 -3.48 -8.24 12.65
CA LEU A 138 -4.75 -8.56 12.01
C LEU A 138 -5.07 -10.05 12.10
N GLN A 139 -4.08 -10.93 11.91
CA GLN A 139 -4.26 -12.38 12.07
C GLN A 139 -4.68 -12.73 13.50
N LYS A 140 -4.00 -12.16 14.52
CA LYS A 140 -4.35 -12.35 15.93
C LYS A 140 -5.76 -11.83 16.23
N LYS A 141 -6.13 -10.66 15.71
CA LYS A 141 -7.47 -10.06 15.85
C LYS A 141 -8.54 -11.00 15.29
N ILE A 142 -8.35 -11.50 14.07
CA ILE A 142 -9.30 -12.42 13.41
C ILE A 142 -9.38 -13.76 14.13
N ALA A 143 -8.26 -14.31 14.61
CA ALA A 143 -8.23 -15.55 15.39
C ALA A 143 -9.00 -15.41 16.71
N ARG A 144 -8.81 -14.30 17.44
CA ARG A 144 -9.57 -13.99 18.66
C ARG A 144 -11.06 -13.84 18.40
N ALA A 145 -11.44 -13.18 17.29
CA ALA A 145 -12.83 -13.04 16.90
C ALA A 145 -13.49 -14.42 16.64
N LYS A 146 -12.80 -15.32 15.92
CA LYS A 146 -13.26 -16.70 15.69
C LYS A 146 -13.43 -17.47 17.00
N ALA A 147 -12.49 -17.34 17.93
CA ALA A 147 -12.55 -18.01 19.25
C ALA A 147 -13.69 -17.48 20.14
N ARG A 148 -14.11 -16.22 19.97
CA ARG A 148 -15.21 -15.60 20.72
C ARG A 148 -16.59 -15.92 20.17
N THR A 149 -16.71 -16.69 19.08
CA THR A 149 -18.00 -17.02 18.46
C THR A 149 -18.81 -17.95 19.37
N GLN A 150 -19.50 -17.39 20.36
CA GLN A 150 -20.79 -17.91 20.81
C GLN A 150 -21.80 -17.74 19.65
N PRO A 151 -22.72 -18.69 19.43
CA PRO A 151 -23.76 -18.53 18.41
C PRO A 151 -24.64 -17.33 18.76
N TRP A 152 -24.55 -16.28 17.94
CA TRP A 152 -25.35 -15.07 18.07
C TRP A 152 -26.85 -15.41 17.86
N LYS A 153 -27.68 -15.12 18.87
CA LYS A 153 -29.14 -15.04 18.70
C LYS A 153 -29.44 -13.69 18.06
N ILE A 154 -29.97 -13.69 16.84
CA ILE A 154 -30.66 -12.52 16.27
C ILE A 154 -31.90 -12.28 17.14
N GLN A 155 -31.88 -11.29 18.03
CA GLN A 155 -33.13 -10.69 18.51
C GLN A 155 -33.59 -9.70 17.44
N SER A 156 -34.45 -10.17 16.53
CA SER A 156 -35.13 -9.32 15.56
C SER A 156 -36.09 -8.38 16.29
N ARG A 157 -35.62 -7.18 16.65
CA ARG A 157 -36.51 -6.08 17.04
C ARG A 157 -36.99 -5.41 15.76
N VAL A 158 -38.25 -5.65 15.40
CA VAL A 158 -38.92 -4.95 14.29
C VAL A 158 -38.98 -3.45 14.63
N MET A 159 -38.23 -2.62 13.91
CA MET A 159 -38.20 -1.16 14.09
C MET A 159 -39.35 -0.48 13.35
N ARG A 160 -39.88 0.61 13.91
CA ARG A 160 -41.07 1.30 13.37
C ARG A 160 -40.70 2.42 12.38
N PRO A 161 -41.59 2.80 11.45
CA PRO A 161 -41.23 3.60 10.27
C PRO A 161 -40.73 5.04 10.50
N TRP A 162 -40.89 5.66 11.67
CA TRP A 162 -40.68 7.12 11.86
C TRP A 162 -39.33 7.53 12.50
N GLU A 163 -38.38 6.62 12.71
CA GLU A 163 -37.05 6.93 13.27
C GLU A 163 -36.02 7.41 12.21
N THR A 164 -36.50 7.89 11.06
CA THR A 164 -35.80 7.83 9.75
C THR A 164 -34.66 8.85 9.51
N LYS A 165 -34.36 9.79 10.43
CA LYS A 165 -33.27 10.78 10.24
C LYS A 165 -31.94 10.46 10.95
N GLN A 166 -31.94 9.61 11.98
CA GLN A 166 -30.70 9.10 12.60
C GLN A 166 -30.18 7.80 11.95
N VAL A 167 -31.03 7.13 11.17
CA VAL A 167 -30.74 5.81 10.56
C VAL A 167 -29.76 5.92 9.40
N ASP A 168 -29.75 7.01 8.64
CA ASP A 168 -28.86 7.15 7.48
C ASP A 168 -27.41 7.33 7.89
N VAL A 169 -27.16 8.11 8.95
CA VAL A 169 -25.82 8.23 9.53
C VAL A 169 -25.39 6.88 10.07
N MET A 170 -26.17 6.23 10.94
CA MET A 170 -25.82 4.90 11.48
C MET A 170 -25.60 3.84 10.39
N ARG A 171 -26.44 3.80 9.34
CA ARG A 171 -26.25 2.91 8.19
C ARG A 171 -24.95 3.19 7.45
N GLN A 172 -24.56 4.45 7.31
CA GLN A 172 -23.28 4.82 6.69
C GLN A 172 -22.09 4.36 7.53
N TRP A 173 -22.19 4.43 8.87
CA TRP A 173 -21.17 3.90 9.79
C TRP A 173 -21.10 2.37 9.76
N GLU A 174 -22.24 1.68 9.76
CA GLU A 174 -22.31 0.22 9.63
C GLU A 174 -21.70 -0.26 8.30
N THR A 175 -21.98 0.44 7.21
CA THR A 175 -21.40 0.15 5.89
C THR A 175 -19.88 0.35 5.89
N LYS A 176 -19.38 1.45 6.48
CA LYS A 176 -17.94 1.70 6.63
C LYS A 176 -17.25 0.65 7.49
N GLN A 177 -17.89 0.18 8.56
CA GLN A 177 -17.38 -0.88 9.42
C GLN A 177 -17.27 -2.21 8.67
N VAL A 178 -18.30 -2.58 7.90
CA VAL A 178 -18.29 -3.82 7.10
C VAL A 178 -17.19 -3.80 6.05
N GLU A 179 -17.04 -2.70 5.31
CA GLU A 179 -15.98 -2.56 4.30
C GLU A 179 -14.57 -2.63 4.92
N TRP A 180 -14.40 -2.01 6.10
CA TRP A 180 -13.17 -2.09 6.86
C TRP A 180 -12.84 -3.54 7.26
N GLU A 181 -13.81 -4.28 7.80
CA GLU A 181 -13.61 -5.67 8.19
C GLU A 181 -13.24 -6.56 7.00
N LYS A 182 -13.82 -6.33 5.82
CA LYS A 182 -13.43 -7.04 4.59
C LYS A 182 -11.96 -6.77 4.26
N MET A 183 -11.54 -5.51 4.30
CA MET A 183 -10.16 -5.13 4.01
C MET A 183 -9.18 -5.70 5.05
N GLU A 184 -9.50 -5.66 6.35
CA GLU A 184 -8.67 -6.32 7.37
C GLU A 184 -8.51 -7.82 7.14
N ARG A 185 -9.58 -8.51 6.74
CA ARG A 185 -9.54 -9.93 6.41
C ARG A 185 -8.70 -10.20 5.16
N PHE A 186 -8.79 -9.34 4.14
CA PHE A 186 -7.95 -9.40 2.95
C PHE A 186 -6.46 -9.23 3.31
N LEU A 187 -6.14 -8.20 4.09
CA LEU A 187 -4.78 -7.88 4.50
C LEU A 187 -4.16 -8.91 5.45
N SER A 188 -4.97 -9.58 6.27
CA SER A 188 -4.50 -10.61 7.19
C SER A 188 -3.88 -11.84 6.51
N ASP A 189 -4.14 -12.06 5.22
CA ASP A 189 -3.80 -13.30 4.50
C ASP A 189 -4.32 -14.59 5.18
N SER A 190 -5.42 -14.48 5.93
CA SER A 190 -6.07 -15.64 6.57
C SER A 190 -6.71 -16.60 5.56
N ARG A 191 -6.93 -16.16 4.31
CA ARG A 191 -7.45 -16.94 3.17
C ARG A 191 -6.83 -16.40 1.87
N CYS A 192 -6.92 -17.15 0.75
CA CYS A 192 -6.46 -16.65 -0.56
C CYS A 192 -7.13 -15.31 -0.91
N ARG A 193 -6.33 -14.35 -1.37
CA ARG A 193 -6.78 -12.99 -1.75
C ARG A 193 -7.87 -13.00 -2.83
N CYS A 194 -7.81 -13.93 -3.80
CA CYS A 194 -8.82 -14.06 -4.85
C CYS A 194 -10.23 -14.35 -4.30
N ILE A 195 -10.35 -14.98 -3.13
CA ILE A 195 -11.67 -15.22 -2.51
C ILE A 195 -12.34 -13.90 -2.13
N TYR A 196 -11.56 -12.93 -1.65
CA TYR A 196 -12.08 -11.62 -1.27
C TYR A 196 -12.32 -10.74 -2.50
N LEU A 197 -11.48 -10.84 -3.53
CA LEU A 197 -11.63 -10.08 -4.77
C LEU A 197 -12.84 -10.55 -5.57
N ASP A 198 -12.99 -11.85 -5.81
CA ASP A 198 -14.13 -12.41 -6.53
C ASP A 198 -15.45 -12.13 -5.82
N SER A 199 -15.45 -12.20 -4.49
CA SER A 199 -16.63 -11.87 -3.69
C SER A 199 -17.01 -10.40 -3.76
N GLU A 200 -16.06 -9.48 -3.98
CA GLU A 200 -16.35 -8.05 -4.07
C GLU A 200 -16.74 -7.62 -5.49
N MET A 201 -16.17 -8.27 -6.50
CA MET A 201 -16.38 -7.94 -7.91
C MET A 201 -17.63 -8.61 -8.49
N ASP A 202 -17.82 -9.91 -8.25
CA ASP A 202 -18.81 -10.74 -8.95
C ASP A 202 -19.76 -11.47 -7.98
N ASP A 203 -19.78 -11.11 -6.69
CA ASP A 203 -20.52 -11.79 -5.62
C ASP A 203 -20.26 -13.30 -5.52
N ARG A 204 -19.14 -13.75 -6.07
CA ARG A 204 -18.78 -15.17 -6.18
C ARG A 204 -18.24 -15.68 -4.85
N GLN A 205 -18.92 -16.67 -4.26
CA GLN A 205 -18.62 -17.22 -2.93
C GLN A 205 -18.15 -18.68 -2.93
N ASP A 206 -18.16 -19.35 -4.07
CA ASP A 206 -17.77 -20.76 -4.21
C ASP A 206 -16.24 -20.96 -4.30
N ARG A 207 -15.48 -19.88 -4.49
CA ARG A 207 -14.02 -19.93 -4.64
C ARG A 207 -13.33 -20.29 -3.31
N LYS A 208 -12.56 -21.39 -3.33
CA LYS A 208 -11.83 -21.90 -2.16
C LYS A 208 -10.33 -21.58 -2.16
N ARG A 209 -9.73 -21.38 -3.33
CA ARG A 209 -8.31 -21.06 -3.50
C ARG A 209 -8.09 -20.35 -4.84
N CYS A 210 -6.87 -19.85 -5.00
CA CYS A 210 -6.35 -19.32 -6.25
C CYS A 210 -6.28 -20.47 -7.28
N ASP A 211 -6.58 -20.18 -8.55
CA ASP A 211 -6.77 -21.17 -9.63
C ASP A 211 -5.62 -21.15 -10.66
N GLY A 212 -5.59 -22.12 -11.58
CA GLY A 212 -4.45 -22.37 -12.49
C GLY A 212 -3.90 -21.12 -13.21
N GLY A 213 -2.66 -20.72 -12.87
CA GLY A 213 -1.97 -19.52 -13.36
C GLY A 213 -1.78 -18.43 -12.30
N GLU A 214 -2.60 -18.44 -11.25
CA GLU A 214 -2.52 -17.51 -10.12
C GLU A 214 -1.51 -18.01 -9.07
N LYS A 215 -0.48 -17.23 -8.80
CA LYS A 215 0.50 -17.54 -7.74
C LYS A 215 0.14 -16.79 -6.46
N ARG A 216 0.09 -17.49 -5.33
CA ARG A 216 0.08 -16.86 -4.00
C ARG A 216 1.44 -16.19 -3.78
N TYR A 217 1.55 -14.91 -4.09
CA TYR A 217 2.71 -14.10 -3.70
C TYR A 217 2.40 -13.43 -2.35
N ASN A 218 2.92 -13.99 -1.27
CA ASN A 218 3.19 -13.22 -0.07
C ASN A 218 4.57 -12.60 -0.25
N ILE A 219 4.64 -11.28 -0.42
CA ILE A 219 5.91 -10.55 -0.42
C ILE A 219 6.56 -10.61 0.97
N SER A 220 5.79 -10.86 2.05
CA SER A 220 6.33 -10.99 3.41
C SER A 220 7.35 -12.12 3.56
N GLU A 221 7.18 -13.27 2.89
CA GLU A 221 8.15 -14.37 2.98
C GLU A 221 9.49 -14.08 2.26
N LYS A 222 9.53 -13.11 1.33
CA LYS A 222 10.80 -12.62 0.75
C LYS A 222 11.40 -11.48 1.56
N ASN A 223 10.59 -10.74 2.30
CA ASN A 223 11.01 -9.54 3.01
C ASN A 223 11.50 -9.79 4.44
N ASP A 224 11.26 -10.94 5.04
CA ASP A 224 11.99 -11.31 6.27
C ASP A 224 13.52 -11.25 6.03
N ALA A 225 13.98 -11.60 4.82
CA ALA A 225 15.37 -11.40 4.39
C ALA A 225 15.75 -9.91 4.14
N ILE A 226 14.79 -9.04 3.81
CA ILE A 226 15.03 -7.60 3.61
C ILE A 226 15.06 -6.86 4.94
N THR A 227 14.18 -7.17 5.90
CA THR A 227 14.26 -6.62 7.26
C THR A 227 15.47 -7.16 8.03
N GLU A 228 15.85 -8.43 7.87
CA GLU A 228 17.12 -8.95 8.40
C GLU A 228 18.33 -8.28 7.73
N GLY A 229 18.27 -7.99 6.42
CA GLY A 229 19.29 -7.23 5.70
C GLY A 229 19.40 -5.75 6.12
N LEU A 230 18.27 -5.12 6.47
CA LEU A 230 18.22 -3.76 7.01
C LEU A 230 18.81 -3.69 8.43
N ASP A 231 18.58 -4.70 9.26
CA ASP A 231 19.19 -4.80 10.60
C ASP A 231 20.70 -5.04 10.51
N VAL A 232 21.16 -5.87 9.55
CA VAL A 232 22.59 -6.08 9.28
C VAL A 232 23.25 -4.81 8.73
N ASN A 233 22.62 -4.10 7.79
CA ASN A 233 23.16 -2.85 7.25
C ASN A 233 23.15 -1.70 8.28
N GLN A 234 22.12 -1.62 9.14
CA GLN A 234 22.13 -0.70 10.28
C GLN A 234 23.20 -1.08 11.31
N ALA A 235 23.43 -2.37 11.57
CA ALA A 235 24.50 -2.83 12.47
C ALA A 235 25.90 -2.52 11.89
N ILE A 236 26.12 -2.72 10.58
CA ILE A 236 27.35 -2.37 9.88
C ILE A 236 27.57 -0.84 9.89
N HIS A 237 26.52 -0.05 9.65
CA HIS A 237 26.59 1.41 9.70
C HIS A 237 26.91 1.92 11.11
N ARG A 238 26.28 1.35 12.16
CA ARG A 238 26.56 1.68 13.57
C ARG A 238 27.99 1.30 13.97
N ARG A 239 28.51 0.14 13.54
CA ARG A 239 29.92 -0.27 13.76
C ARG A 239 30.91 0.70 13.10
N ARG A 240 30.72 1.03 11.82
CA ARG A 240 31.57 2.00 11.10
C ARG A 240 31.56 3.39 11.73
N LYS A 241 30.42 3.83 12.26
CA LYS A 241 30.29 5.13 12.95
C LYS A 241 30.96 5.13 14.33
N SER A 242 30.96 4.00 15.04
CA SER A 242 31.71 3.84 16.29
C SER A 242 33.23 3.76 16.08
N GLU A 243 33.69 3.07 15.03
CA GLU A 243 35.11 2.97 14.67
C GLU A 243 35.67 4.31 14.15
N SER A 244 34.87 5.05 13.38
CA SER A 244 35.16 6.43 12.97
C SER A 244 35.28 7.38 14.17
N ARG A 245 34.35 7.30 15.14
CA ARG A 245 34.41 8.11 16.36
C ARG A 245 35.63 7.77 17.22
N ALA A 246 35.95 6.48 17.37
CA ALA A 246 37.11 6.02 18.13
C ALA A 246 38.46 6.39 17.46
N GLY A 247 38.51 6.39 16.12
CA GLY A 247 39.69 6.85 15.38
C GLY A 247 39.90 8.36 15.48
N ASN A 248 38.82 9.14 15.50
CA ASN A 248 38.91 10.60 15.60
C ASN A 248 39.28 11.08 17.01
N THR A 249 38.84 10.37 18.07
CA THR A 249 39.28 10.66 19.44
C THR A 249 40.75 10.29 19.68
N ARG A 250 41.26 9.20 19.08
CA ARG A 250 42.69 8.85 19.15
C ARG A 250 43.59 9.89 18.48
N ARG A 251 43.23 10.35 17.27
CA ARG A 251 43.96 11.43 16.56
C ARG A 251 43.95 12.76 17.32
N ALA A 252 42.85 13.09 18.00
CA ALA A 252 42.78 14.31 18.82
C ALA A 252 43.66 14.23 20.08
N GLN A 253 43.80 13.04 20.69
CA GLN A 253 44.67 12.83 21.85
C GLN A 253 46.16 12.81 21.47
N GLU A 254 46.52 12.25 20.31
CA GLU A 254 47.90 12.25 19.81
C GLU A 254 48.36 13.66 19.36
N ALA A 255 47.46 14.45 18.76
CA ALA A 255 47.76 15.83 18.38
C ALA A 255 47.93 16.78 19.59
N GLY A 256 47.25 16.50 20.72
CA GLY A 256 47.40 17.25 21.96
C GLY A 256 48.69 16.95 22.73
N SER A 257 49.30 15.78 22.53
CA SER A 257 50.56 15.38 23.17
C SER A 257 51.81 15.89 22.45
N ALA A 258 51.69 16.40 21.22
CA ALA A 258 52.81 16.91 20.42
C ALA A 258 52.97 18.45 20.50
N ALA A 259 52.11 19.12 21.27
CA ALA A 259 52.10 20.58 21.45
C ALA A 259 52.42 21.02 22.89
N ALA A 260 52.99 20.12 23.71
CA ALA A 260 53.48 20.40 25.06
C ALA A 260 54.99 20.14 25.14
#